data_AF-A0A0J5P2E4-F1
#
_entry.id   AF-A0A0J5P2E4-F1
#
_cell.length_a   1.000
_cell.length_b   1.000
_cell.length_c   1.000
_cell.angle_alpha   90.00
_cell.angle_beta   90.00
_cell.angle_gamma   90.00
#
_symmetry.space_group_name_H-M   'P 1'
#
loop_
_entity.id
_entity.type
_entity.pdbx_description
1 polymer ?
#
loop_
_entity_poly.entity_id
_entity_poly.type
_entity_poly.pdbx_seq_one_letter_code
_entity_poly.pdbx_strand_id
1 'polypeptide(L)'
;MKNDKLNEKLDFSDLSTAELTAVSISYENSLMKTDKPVYPYTASLLETLTEESVLIAKQKPEIAIKLAGELNAIAGAMCRVMPAPPLSTPDDMAKMLTAEELKWHLVNSNATTFVSKQLTYLVGQIIMALESHSVTTGESYLKH
;
A
#
# COMPACT_ATOMS: atom_id res chain seq x y z
N MET A 1 13.54 25.39 28.37
CA MET A 1 14.45 24.92 27.31
C MET A 1 13.66 24.86 26.01
N LYS A 2 13.97 25.74 25.05
CA LYS A 2 13.45 25.61 23.68
C LYS A 2 14.11 24.37 23.07
N ASN A 3 13.31 23.52 22.44
CA ASN A 3 13.78 22.27 21.85
C ASN A 3 14.49 22.61 20.52
N ASP A 4 15.79 22.94 20.59
CA ASP A 4 16.60 23.33 19.43
C ASP A 4 16.84 22.18 18.43
N LYS A 5 16.34 20.96 18.70
CA LYS A 5 16.50 19.78 17.85
C LYS A 5 15.65 19.77 16.57
N LEU A 6 14.73 20.72 16.39
CA LEU A 6 13.79 20.74 15.26
C LEU A 6 13.82 22.00 14.39
N ASN A 7 14.73 22.93 14.68
CA ASN A 7 14.93 24.09 13.82
C ASN A 7 15.78 23.77 12.58
N GLU A 8 16.29 22.54 12.47
CA GLU A 8 16.88 22.04 11.23
C GLU A 8 15.75 21.62 10.28
N LYS A 9 15.69 22.33 9.14
CA LYS A 9 14.83 21.97 8.02
C LYS A 9 15.11 20.51 7.64
N LEU A 10 14.06 19.68 7.58
CA LEU A 10 14.19 18.29 7.12
C LEU A 10 14.92 18.25 5.78
N ASP A 11 16.07 17.60 5.76
CA ASP A 11 16.86 17.39 4.55
C ASP A 11 16.48 16.07 3.90
N PHE A 12 15.86 16.15 2.71
CA PHE A 12 15.44 15.01 1.90
C PHE A 12 16.39 14.76 0.71
N SER A 13 17.59 15.36 0.70
CA SER A 13 18.53 15.26 -0.42
C SER A 13 19.04 13.83 -0.69
N ASP A 14 18.93 12.95 0.29
CA ASP A 14 19.28 11.53 0.23
C ASP A 14 18.18 10.62 -0.34
N LEU A 15 16.96 11.12 -0.46
CA LEU A 15 15.84 10.36 -1.02
C LEU A 15 15.90 10.30 -2.55
N SER A 16 15.52 9.16 -3.11
CA SER A 16 15.32 9.03 -4.54
C SER A 16 14.16 9.91 -5.04
N THR A 17 14.15 10.20 -6.34
CA THR A 17 13.05 10.94 -6.96
C THR A 17 11.69 10.27 -6.72
N ALA A 18 11.63 8.93 -6.74
CA ALA A 18 10.39 8.19 -6.50
C ALA A 18 9.89 8.36 -5.06
N GLU A 19 10.78 8.32 -4.08
CA GLU A 19 10.43 8.52 -2.66
C GLU A 19 9.97 9.96 -2.41
N LEU A 20 10.66 10.96 -2.98
CA LEU A 20 10.27 12.37 -2.91
C LEU A 20 8.88 12.61 -3.51
N THR A 21 8.60 12.01 -4.67
CA THR A 21 7.28 12.08 -5.29
C THR A 21 6.22 11.42 -4.43
N ALA A 22 6.48 10.24 -3.86
CA ALA A 22 5.54 9.55 -2.98
C ALA A 22 5.21 10.37 -1.73
N VAL A 23 6.22 10.97 -1.08
CA VAL A 23 6.02 11.87 0.07
C VAL A 23 5.20 13.10 -0.33
N SER A 24 5.51 13.71 -1.47
CA SER A 24 4.78 14.88 -1.98
C SER A 24 3.31 14.56 -2.25
N ILE A 25 3.01 13.46 -2.95
CA ILE A 25 1.63 13.03 -3.23
C ILE A 25 0.89 12.69 -1.94
N SER A 26 1.54 12.03 -0.98
CA SER A 26 0.95 11.70 0.32
C SER A 26 0.56 12.96 1.09
N TYR A 27 1.42 13.98 1.08
CA TYR A 27 1.13 15.28 1.67
C TYR A 27 -0.04 15.99 0.97
N GLU A 28 -0.03 16.04 -0.36
CA GLU A 28 -1.14 16.62 -1.14
C GLU A 28 -2.47 15.90 -0.88
N ASN A 29 -2.46 14.57 -0.83
CA ASN A 29 -3.63 13.75 -0.50
C ASN A 29 -4.20 14.11 0.89
N SER A 30 -3.34 14.32 1.88
CA SER A 30 -3.75 14.71 3.23
C SER A 30 -4.38 16.11 3.26
N LEU A 31 -3.80 17.07 2.52
CA LEU A 31 -4.31 18.43 2.39
C LEU A 31 -5.64 18.50 1.64
N MET A 32 -5.72 17.81 0.50
CA MET A 32 -6.86 17.85 -0.42
C MET A 32 -7.94 16.82 -0.10
N LYS A 33 -7.71 15.94 0.88
CA LYS A 33 -8.59 14.80 1.23
C LYS A 33 -8.85 13.87 0.04
N THR A 34 -7.79 13.57 -0.71
CA THR A 34 -7.81 12.62 -1.84
C THR A 34 -7.05 11.34 -1.50
N ASP A 35 -7.21 10.29 -2.30
CA ASP A 35 -6.48 9.00 -2.14
C ASP A 35 -5.77 8.62 -3.45
N LYS A 36 -5.06 9.58 -4.06
CA LYS A 36 -4.27 9.30 -5.27
C LYS A 36 -3.14 8.32 -4.94
N PRO A 37 -2.79 7.38 -5.83
CA PRO A 37 -1.69 6.46 -5.59
C PRO A 37 -0.37 7.22 -5.46
N VAL A 38 0.36 7.01 -4.36
CA VAL A 38 1.67 7.63 -4.11
C VAL A 38 2.77 7.13 -5.06
N TYR A 39 2.58 5.96 -5.68
CA TYR A 39 3.39 5.44 -6.79
C TYR A 39 2.51 5.24 -8.03
N PRO A 40 2.20 6.29 -8.81
CA PRO A 40 1.17 6.25 -9.85
C PRO A 40 1.50 5.29 -11.00
N TYR A 41 2.77 5.21 -11.41
CA TYR A 41 3.17 4.29 -12.48
C TYR A 41 3.10 2.83 -12.05
N THR A 42 3.52 2.52 -10.82
CA THR A 42 3.38 1.18 -10.24
C THR A 42 1.91 0.82 -10.04
N ALA A 43 1.06 1.78 -9.67
CA ALA A 43 -0.38 1.58 -9.57
C ALA A 43 -0.99 1.19 -10.92
N SER A 44 -0.63 1.90 -11.99
CA SER A 44 -1.10 1.59 -13.34
C SER A 44 -0.66 0.19 -13.81
N LEU A 45 0.58 -0.22 -13.51
CA LEU A 45 1.03 -1.59 -13.80
C LEU A 45 0.24 -2.64 -13.01
N LEU A 46 -0.03 -2.39 -11.73
CA LEU A 46 -0.77 -3.31 -10.86
C LEU A 46 -2.24 -3.40 -11.26
N GLU A 47 -2.82 -2.34 -11.81
CA GLU A 47 -4.17 -2.35 -12.39
C GLU A 47 -4.23 -3.32 -13.59
N THR A 48 -3.28 -3.25 -14.53
CA THR A 48 -3.19 -4.22 -15.63
C THR A 48 -2.99 -5.66 -15.13
N LEU A 49 -2.13 -5.87 -14.14
CA LEU A 49 -1.93 -7.19 -13.53
C LEU A 49 -3.21 -7.71 -12.86
N THR A 50 -4.04 -6.81 -12.33
CA THR A 50 -5.33 -7.16 -11.73
C THR A 50 -6.31 -7.65 -12.79
N GLU A 51 -6.40 -6.96 -13.93
CA GLU A 51 -7.23 -7.37 -15.07
C GLU A 51 -6.84 -8.76 -15.59
N GLU A 52 -5.54 -9.00 -15.77
CA GLU A 52 -5.03 -10.31 -16.18
C GLU A 52 -5.32 -11.40 -15.13
N SER A 53 -5.22 -11.07 -13.85
CA SER A 53 -5.53 -12.01 -12.76
C SER A 53 -7.02 -12.40 -12.74
N VAL A 54 -7.92 -11.49 -13.11
CA VAL A 54 -9.35 -11.78 -13.29
C VAL A 54 -9.58 -12.74 -14.45
N LEU A 55 -8.81 -12.65 -15.54
CA LEU A 55 -8.87 -13.61 -16.64
C LEU A 55 -8.37 -14.99 -16.19
N ILE A 56 -7.27 -15.04 -15.44
CA ILE A 56 -6.76 -16.28 -14.85
C ILE A 56 -7.79 -16.93 -13.93
N ALA A 57 -8.49 -16.15 -13.10
CA ALA A 57 -9.55 -16.67 -12.23
C ALA A 57 -10.67 -17.40 -12.98
N LYS A 58 -11.01 -16.95 -14.19
CA LYS A 58 -12.03 -17.57 -15.05
C LYS A 58 -11.53 -18.81 -15.78
N GLN A 59 -10.24 -18.87 -16.11
CA GLN A 59 -9.65 -19.95 -16.92
C GLN A 59 -9.04 -21.06 -16.07
N LYS A 60 -8.50 -20.71 -14.90
CA LYS A 60 -7.72 -21.58 -14.00
C LYS A 60 -8.04 -21.22 -12.53
N PRO A 61 -9.28 -21.48 -12.07
CA PRO A 61 -9.75 -21.03 -10.76
C PRO A 61 -8.87 -21.53 -9.60
N GLU A 62 -8.40 -22.77 -9.64
CA GLU A 62 -7.52 -23.32 -8.59
C GLU A 62 -6.19 -22.56 -8.45
N ILE A 63 -5.62 -22.08 -9.56
CA ILE A 63 -4.39 -21.28 -9.54
C ILE A 63 -4.67 -19.91 -8.95
N ALA A 64 -5.78 -19.28 -9.36
CA ALA A 64 -6.16 -17.97 -8.89
C ALA A 64 -6.46 -17.94 -7.38
N ILE A 65 -7.03 -19.01 -6.82
CA ILE A 65 -7.24 -19.15 -5.36
C ILE A 65 -5.89 -19.15 -4.62
N LYS A 66 -4.92 -19.94 -5.09
CA LYS A 66 -3.59 -20.01 -4.47
C LYS A 66 -2.86 -18.67 -4.57
N LEU A 67 -2.93 -18.03 -5.75
CA LEU A 67 -2.39 -16.70 -5.97
C LEU A 67 -3.02 -15.68 -4.99
N ALA A 68 -4.34 -15.66 -4.87
CA ALA A 68 -5.03 -14.77 -3.92
C ALA A 68 -4.57 -15.01 -2.46
N GLY A 69 -4.36 -16.27 -2.08
CA GLY A 69 -3.81 -16.64 -0.77
C GLY A 69 -2.40 -16.08 -0.54
N GLU A 70 -1.50 -16.24 -1.51
CA GLU A 70 -0.13 -15.73 -1.45
C GLU A 70 -0.09 -14.19 -1.38
N LEU A 71 -0.84 -13.52 -2.25
CA LEU A 71 -0.92 -12.05 -2.28
C LEU A 71 -1.50 -11.48 -0.98
N ASN A 72 -2.52 -12.13 -0.41
CA ASN A 72 -3.08 -11.75 0.88
C ASN A 72 -2.08 -11.94 2.02
N ALA A 73 -1.30 -13.03 2.00
CA ALA A 73 -0.23 -13.26 2.98
C ALA A 73 0.87 -12.19 2.90
N ILE A 74 1.25 -11.77 1.68
CA ILE A 74 2.21 -10.69 1.45
C ILE A 74 1.65 -9.35 1.95
N ALA A 75 0.40 -9.00 1.61
CA ALA A 75 -0.25 -7.80 2.10
C ALA A 75 -0.30 -7.76 3.64
N GLY A 76 -0.64 -8.90 4.27
CA GLY A 76 -0.60 -9.04 5.72
C GLY A 76 0.80 -8.87 6.30
N ALA A 77 1.85 -9.37 5.64
CA ALA A 77 3.24 -9.17 6.06
C ALA A 77 3.64 -7.69 5.98
N MET A 78 3.26 -6.99 4.91
CA MET A 78 3.52 -5.56 4.74
C MET A 78 2.82 -4.72 5.83
N CYS A 79 1.59 -5.07 6.20
CA CYS A 79 0.90 -4.42 7.31
C CYS A 79 1.60 -4.65 8.67
N ARG A 80 2.24 -5.80 8.90
CA ARG A 80 2.96 -6.10 10.16
C ARG A 80 4.26 -5.32 10.30
N VAL A 81 4.93 -5.01 9.19
CA VAL A 81 6.17 -4.21 9.18
C VAL A 81 5.91 -2.72 8.98
N MET A 82 4.64 -2.32 8.83
CA MET A 82 4.27 -0.92 8.71
C MET A 82 4.73 -0.17 9.96
N PRO A 83 5.41 0.98 9.79
CA PRO A 83 5.81 1.80 10.93
C PRO A 83 4.58 2.15 11.79
N ALA A 84 4.72 2.07 13.12
CA ALA A 84 3.63 2.40 14.02
C ALA A 84 3.18 3.85 13.78
N PRO A 85 1.86 4.13 13.74
CA PRO A 85 1.38 5.49 13.60
C PRO A 85 1.83 6.27 14.84
N PRO A 86 2.61 7.34 14.67
CA PRO A 86 2.98 8.17 15.81
C PRO A 86 1.75 8.93 16.30
N LEU A 87 1.46 8.79 17.59
CA LEU A 87 0.26 9.34 18.20
C LEU A 87 0.42 10.84 18.48
N SER A 88 -0.71 11.55 18.37
CA SER A 88 -1.02 12.92 18.84
C SER A 88 -1.06 14.01 17.76
N THR A 89 0.04 14.45 17.16
CA THR A 89 0.05 15.47 16.07
C THR A 89 1.39 15.42 15.29
N PRO A 90 1.47 15.97 14.06
CA PRO A 90 2.75 16.13 13.33
C PRO A 90 3.83 16.89 14.11
N ASP A 91 3.43 17.89 14.91
CA ASP A 91 4.37 18.67 15.73
C ASP A 91 4.87 17.88 16.94
N ASP A 92 4.03 16.99 17.50
CA ASP A 92 4.44 16.11 18.59
C ASP A 92 5.27 14.93 18.08
N MET A 93 4.97 14.45 16.88
CA MET A 93 5.78 13.52 16.09
C MET A 93 7.22 14.01 15.94
N ALA A 94 7.36 15.23 15.47
CA ALA A 94 8.66 15.80 15.19
C ALA A 94 9.47 15.92 16.50
N LYS A 95 8.83 16.30 17.62
CA LYS A 95 9.50 16.36 18.92
C LYS A 95 9.95 14.98 19.46
N MET A 96 9.36 13.89 18.98
CA MET A 96 9.62 12.52 19.45
C MET A 96 10.61 11.75 18.56
N LEU A 97 10.75 12.13 17.29
CA LEU A 97 11.60 11.44 16.31
C LEU A 97 12.74 12.33 15.84
N THR A 98 13.91 11.73 15.59
CA THR A 98 14.98 12.40 14.84
C THR A 98 14.56 12.66 13.40
N ALA A 99 15.24 13.58 12.71
CA ALA A 99 14.98 13.87 11.30
C ALA A 99 15.10 12.62 10.41
N GLU A 100 16.08 11.76 10.68
CA GLU A 100 16.28 10.49 9.95
C GLU A 100 15.15 9.50 10.22
N GLU A 101 14.74 9.34 11.47
CA GLU A 101 13.60 8.48 11.82
C GLU A 101 12.32 8.98 11.17
N LEU A 102 12.06 10.30 11.17
CA LEU A 102 10.88 10.86 10.54
C LEU A 102 10.86 10.60 9.02
N LYS A 103 12.00 10.77 8.33
CA LYS A 103 12.12 10.41 6.91
C LYS A 103 11.86 8.93 6.68
N TRP A 104 12.49 8.07 7.47
CA TRP A 104 12.29 6.62 7.39
C TRP A 104 10.82 6.25 7.59
N HIS A 105 10.15 6.84 8.57
CA HIS A 105 8.73 6.64 8.83
C HIS A 105 7.86 7.07 7.65
N LEU A 106 8.10 8.27 7.09
CA LEU A 106 7.34 8.81 5.96
C LEU A 106 7.46 7.91 4.72
N VAL A 107 8.69 7.54 4.34
CA VAL A 107 8.94 6.73 3.16
C VAL A 107 8.37 5.32 3.32
N ASN A 108 8.67 4.65 4.44
CA ASN A 108 8.23 3.27 4.65
C ASN A 108 6.71 3.19 4.81
N SER A 109 6.07 4.15 5.49
CA SER A 109 4.60 4.17 5.60
C SER A 109 3.94 4.32 4.23
N ASN A 110 4.48 5.16 3.35
CA ASN A 110 3.98 5.30 1.98
C ASN A 110 4.13 3.99 1.20
N ALA A 111 5.31 3.36 1.27
CA ALA A 111 5.59 2.10 0.58
C ALA A 111 4.70 0.95 1.07
N THR A 112 4.67 0.69 2.37
CA THR A 112 3.90 -0.43 2.94
C THR A 112 2.41 -0.22 2.74
N THR A 113 1.89 0.99 2.96
CA THR A 113 0.47 1.29 2.75
C THR A 113 0.09 1.12 1.28
N PHE A 114 0.91 1.62 0.37
CA PHE A 114 0.67 1.48 -1.06
C PHE A 114 0.61 0.01 -1.48
N VAL A 115 1.65 -0.77 -1.18
CA VAL A 115 1.72 -2.18 -1.57
C VAL A 115 0.57 -2.96 -0.94
N SER A 116 0.32 -2.81 0.36
CA SER A 116 -0.78 -3.48 1.03
C SER A 116 -2.14 -3.17 0.42
N LYS A 117 -2.43 -1.89 0.12
CA LYS A 117 -3.69 -1.48 -0.52
C LYS A 117 -3.83 -2.12 -1.90
N GLN A 118 -2.80 -2.05 -2.74
CA GLN A 118 -2.85 -2.58 -4.10
C GLN A 118 -3.03 -4.10 -4.13
N LEU A 119 -2.27 -4.83 -3.30
CA LEU A 119 -2.40 -6.28 -3.20
C LEU A 119 -3.77 -6.71 -2.67
N THR A 120 -4.28 -6.00 -1.66
CA THR A 120 -5.63 -6.26 -1.12
C THR A 120 -6.70 -6.04 -2.18
N TYR A 121 -6.59 -4.97 -2.97
CA TYR A 121 -7.50 -4.71 -4.08
C TYR A 121 -7.47 -5.82 -5.12
N LEU A 122 -6.27 -6.24 -5.55
CA LEU A 122 -6.07 -7.32 -6.51
C LEU A 122 -6.70 -8.63 -6.02
N VAL A 123 -6.44 -9.01 -4.77
CA VAL A 123 -7.07 -10.18 -4.12
C VAL A 123 -8.60 -10.08 -4.18
N GLY A 124 -9.17 -8.91 -3.87
CA GLY A 124 -10.61 -8.68 -3.95
C GLY A 124 -11.16 -8.92 -5.36
N GLN A 125 -10.48 -8.44 -6.41
CA GLN A 125 -10.89 -8.66 -7.80
C GLN A 125 -10.82 -10.14 -8.20
N ILE A 126 -9.77 -10.86 -7.79
CA ILE A 126 -9.68 -12.31 -8.02
C ILE A 126 -10.86 -13.04 -7.37
N ILE A 127 -11.15 -12.74 -6.09
CA ILE A 127 -12.22 -13.41 -5.34
C ILE A 127 -13.58 -13.16 -6.02
N MET A 128 -13.89 -11.90 -6.37
CA MET A 128 -15.14 -11.57 -7.07
C MET A 128 -15.27 -12.30 -8.43
N ALA A 129 -14.15 -12.46 -9.15
CA ALA A 129 -14.13 -13.20 -10.41
C ALA A 129 -14.39 -14.70 -10.21
N LEU A 130 -13.80 -15.31 -9.18
CA LEU A 130 -14.02 -16.71 -8.81
C LEU A 130 -15.47 -16.96 -8.39
N GLU A 131 -16.07 -16.06 -7.61
CA GLU A 131 -17.48 -16.15 -7.20
C GLU A 131 -18.41 -16.09 -8.41
N SER A 132 -18.17 -15.14 -9.31
CA SER A 132 -18.95 -14.98 -10.54
C SER A 132 -18.83 -16.22 -11.44
N HIS A 133 -17.64 -16.82 -11.53
CA HIS A 133 -17.42 -18.06 -12.28
C HIS A 133 -18.13 -19.26 -11.64
N SER A 134 -18.10 -19.36 -10.30
CA SER A 134 -18.79 -20.40 -9.52
C SER A 134 -20.30 -20.38 -9.77
N VAL A 135 -20.92 -19.19 -9.77
CA VAL A 135 -22.35 -19.01 -10.05
C VAL A 135 -22.70 -19.47 -11.47
N THR A 136 -21.82 -19.23 -12.44
CA THR A 136 -22.06 -19.55 -13.85
C THR A 136 -21.91 -21.05 -14.14
N THR A 137 -20.97 -21.74 -13.46
CA THR A 137 -20.62 -23.15 -13.71
C THR A 137 -21.30 -24.13 -12.74
N GLY A 138 -21.76 -23.66 -11.58
CA GLY A 138 -22.28 -24.49 -10.49
C GLY A 138 -21.18 -25.12 -9.61
N GLU A 139 -19.91 -24.83 -9.87
CA GLU A 139 -18.77 -25.33 -9.09
C GLU A 139 -18.46 -24.40 -7.92
N SER A 140 -18.16 -24.93 -6.73
CA SER A 140 -17.89 -24.13 -5.52
C SER A 140 -16.41 -24.15 -5.17
N TYR A 141 -15.77 -22.98 -5.30
CA TYR A 141 -14.31 -22.84 -5.14
C TYR A 141 -13.86 -22.22 -3.81
N LEU A 142 -14.78 -21.62 -3.03
CA LEU A 142 -14.45 -20.85 -1.81
C LEU A 142 -14.85 -21.55 -0.49
N LYS A 143 -15.16 -22.86 -0.52
CA LYS A 143 -15.48 -23.61 0.70
C LYS A 143 -14.24 -24.25 1.31
N HIS A 144 -13.51 -23.51 2.16
CA HIS A 144 -12.59 -24.09 3.15
C HIS A 144 -12.53 -23.22 4.40
#